data_AF-A0A8T3RX60-F1
#
_entry.id   AF-A0A8T3RX60-F1
#
_cell.length_a   1.000
_cell.length_b   1.000
_cell.length_c   1.000
_cell.angle_alpha   90.00
_cell.angle_beta   90.00
_cell.angle_gamma   90.00
#
_symmetry.space_group_name_H-M   'P 1'
#
loop_
_entity.id
_entity.type
_entity.pdbx_description
1 polymer ?
#
loop_
_entity_poly.entity_id
_entity_poly.type
_entity_poly.pdbx_seq_one_letter_code
_entity_poly.pdbx_strand_id
1 'polypeptide(L)'
;MRPAPLQSELLIPQRDVYTVSRLNREARGLLEGGFPLLWLVGELSNFACPSSGHCYFSLKDSAAQVRCAMFRQQSRMLGFRPTDGQQVLVRARVSLYETRGEFQLIVEHMEVAGEGALRRAFEVLKQKLAGEGLFDAAHKQALPPLPQRIGLITSPTGAAIRDILHVLARRFPAIPVLVYPVPVQG
;
A
#
# COMPACT_ATOMS: atom_id res chain seq x y z
N MET A 1 -26.17 55.98 57.92
CA MET A 1 -25.16 55.68 56.88
C MET A 1 -24.42 54.41 57.28
N ARG A 2 -24.73 53.26 56.68
CA ARG A 2 -23.99 51.99 56.82
C ARG A 2 -23.56 51.57 55.42
N PRO A 3 -22.28 51.22 55.17
CA PRO A 3 -21.90 50.70 53.86
C PRO A 3 -22.37 49.25 53.76
N ALA A 4 -23.07 48.91 52.67
CA ALA A 4 -23.32 47.53 52.30
C ALA A 4 -22.02 46.92 51.76
N PRO A 5 -21.61 45.71 52.17
CA PRO A 5 -20.46 45.07 51.57
C PRO A 5 -20.84 44.61 50.15
N LEU A 6 -20.08 45.05 49.15
CA LEU A 6 -20.03 44.41 47.84
C LEU A 6 -19.46 43.00 48.04
N GLN A 7 -20.32 41.99 48.06
CA GLN A 7 -19.89 40.62 47.80
C GLN A 7 -19.88 40.42 46.29
N SER A 8 -18.72 40.63 45.69
CA SER A 8 -18.44 40.21 44.32
C SER A 8 -18.45 38.69 44.27
N GLU A 9 -19.60 38.10 43.92
CA GLU A 9 -19.66 36.71 43.46
C GLU A 9 -18.87 36.61 42.16
N LEU A 10 -17.64 36.12 42.27
CA LEU A 10 -16.87 35.63 41.14
C LEU A 10 -17.68 34.51 40.48
N LEU A 11 -18.35 34.82 39.37
CA LEU A 11 -18.86 33.85 38.42
C LEU A 11 -17.69 32.99 37.93
N ILE A 12 -17.41 31.89 38.63
CA ILE A 12 -16.55 30.84 38.11
C ILE A 12 -17.29 30.33 36.87
N PRO A 13 -16.72 30.45 35.65
CA PRO A 13 -17.38 29.90 34.48
C PRO A 13 -17.62 28.42 34.75
N GLN A 14 -18.90 28.00 34.74
CA GLN A 14 -19.26 26.60 34.86
C GLN A 14 -18.51 25.86 33.75
N ARG A 15 -17.51 25.07 34.15
CA ARG A 15 -16.73 24.26 33.21
C ARG A 15 -17.69 23.24 32.61
N ASP A 16 -17.83 23.21 31.29
CA ASP A 16 -18.55 22.13 30.61
C ASP A 16 -17.72 20.84 30.74
N VAL A 17 -18.13 19.95 31.65
CA VAL A 17 -17.41 18.72 31.94
C VAL A 17 -17.93 17.61 31.04
N TYR A 18 -17.07 17.14 30.14
CA TYR A 18 -17.38 16.05 29.23
C TYR A 18 -17.17 14.69 29.89
N THR A 19 -18.09 13.74 29.63
CA THR A 19 -17.80 12.32 29.82
C THR A 19 -16.99 11.81 28.63
N VAL A 20 -16.17 10.78 28.84
CA VAL A 20 -15.38 10.15 27.75
C VAL A 20 -16.30 9.62 26.64
N SER A 21 -17.47 9.09 26.99
CA SER A 21 -18.47 8.63 26.01
C SER A 21 -19.09 9.77 25.20
N ARG A 22 -19.35 10.93 25.81
CA ARG A 22 -19.80 12.14 25.10
C ARG A 22 -18.72 12.61 24.13
N LEU A 23 -17.47 12.68 24.58
CA LEU A 23 -16.34 13.06 23.73
C LEU A 23 -16.20 12.14 22.52
N ASN A 24 -16.18 10.82 22.72
CA ASN A 24 -16.03 9.86 21.63
C ASN A 24 -17.18 9.92 20.62
N ARG A 25 -18.41 10.07 21.10
CA ARG A 25 -19.59 10.21 20.22
C ARG A 25 -19.53 11.49 19.40
N GLU A 26 -19.18 12.62 20.00
CA GLU A 26 -19.02 13.89 19.29
C GLU A 26 -17.87 13.83 18.28
N ALA A 27 -16.71 13.28 18.67
CA ALA A 27 -15.57 13.09 17.78
C ALA A 27 -15.91 12.19 16.59
N ARG A 28 -16.63 11.09 16.81
CA ARG A 28 -17.13 10.22 15.74
C ARG A 28 -18.01 11.00 14.77
N GLY A 29 -18.96 11.80 15.26
CA GLY A 29 -19.83 12.62 14.43
C GLY A 29 -19.06 13.61 13.55
N LEU A 30 -18.03 14.26 14.12
CA LEU A 30 -17.16 15.18 13.37
C LEU A 30 -16.35 14.44 12.29
N LEU A 31 -15.81 13.27 12.60
CA LEU A 31 -15.03 12.46 11.64
C LEU A 31 -15.91 11.92 10.51
N GLU A 32 -17.07 11.36 10.83
CA GLU A 32 -18.00 10.82 9.84
C GLU A 32 -18.65 11.91 8.96
N GLY A 33 -18.80 13.13 9.50
CA GLY A 33 -19.29 14.29 8.75
C GLY A 33 -18.21 15.02 7.94
N GLY A 34 -16.97 15.03 8.41
CA GLY A 34 -15.85 15.75 7.80
C GLY A 34 -15.20 15.02 6.63
N PHE A 35 -15.24 13.69 6.61
CA PHE A 35 -14.65 12.89 5.55
C PHE A 35 -15.73 12.19 4.71
N PRO A 36 -15.77 12.42 3.39
CA PRO A 36 -16.64 11.64 2.51
C PRO A 36 -16.13 10.19 2.40
N LEU A 37 -16.78 9.39 1.57
CA LEU A 37 -16.27 8.09 1.19
C LEU A 37 -14.92 8.24 0.47
N LEU A 38 -13.87 7.56 0.95
CA LEU A 38 -12.49 7.70 0.45
C LEU A 38 -12.01 6.42 -0.23
N TRP A 39 -11.04 6.60 -1.11
CA TRP A 39 -10.23 5.51 -1.67
C TRP A 39 -8.80 5.62 -1.15
N LEU A 40 -8.26 4.51 -0.66
CA LEU A 40 -6.93 4.44 -0.05
C LEU A 40 -6.15 3.25 -0.61
N VAL A 41 -4.87 3.46 -0.89
CA VAL A 41 -3.94 2.38 -1.22
C VAL A 41 -3.07 2.12 0.00
N GLY A 42 -2.86 0.85 0.33
CA GLY A 42 -1.93 0.47 1.39
C GLY A 42 -1.67 -1.02 1.41
N GLU A 43 -0.71 -1.42 2.23
CA GLU A 43 -0.39 -2.82 2.47
C GLU A 43 -1.26 -3.35 3.61
N LEU A 44 -1.80 -4.56 3.45
CA LEU A 44 -2.50 -5.28 4.51
C LEU A 44 -1.51 -5.82 5.55
N SER A 45 -1.88 -5.69 6.81
CA SER A 45 -1.17 -6.29 7.93
C SER A 45 -2.13 -6.72 9.04
N ASN A 46 -1.75 -7.75 9.81
CA ASN A 46 -2.55 -8.29 10.91
C ASN A 46 -3.98 -8.68 10.47
N PHE A 47 -4.13 -9.25 9.28
CA PHE A 47 -5.44 -9.63 8.75
C PHE A 47 -6.03 -10.82 9.51
N ALA A 48 -7.23 -10.62 10.07
CA ALA A 48 -7.98 -11.63 10.79
C ALA A 48 -9.44 -11.62 10.35
N CYS A 49 -9.97 -12.80 10.00
CA CYS A 49 -11.40 -13.00 9.72
C CYS A 49 -11.91 -14.15 10.60
N PRO A 50 -12.46 -13.85 11.79
CA PRO A 50 -13.05 -14.86 12.67
C PRO A 50 -14.30 -15.51 12.05
N SER A 51 -14.84 -16.52 12.73
CA SER A 51 -16.05 -17.25 12.30
C SER A 51 -17.31 -16.38 12.14
N SER A 52 -17.33 -15.19 12.74
CA SER A 52 -18.39 -14.20 12.54
C SER A 52 -18.45 -13.63 11.11
N GLY A 53 -17.35 -13.76 10.35
CA GLY A 53 -17.23 -13.31 8.97
C GLY A 53 -16.84 -11.83 8.80
N HIS A 54 -16.68 -11.09 9.91
CA HIS A 54 -16.12 -9.73 9.88
C HIS A 54 -14.60 -9.81 9.77
N CYS A 55 -14.01 -9.03 8.86
CA CYS A 55 -12.55 -8.94 8.75
C CYS A 55 -12.05 -7.73 9.52
N TYR A 56 -10.94 -7.90 10.22
CA TYR A 56 -10.19 -6.84 10.89
C TYR A 56 -8.76 -6.89 10.40
N PHE A 57 -8.19 -5.74 10.07
CA PHE A 57 -6.81 -5.64 9.57
C PHE A 57 -6.30 -4.21 9.78
N SER A 58 -5.01 -4.00 9.57
CA SER A 58 -4.42 -2.67 9.51
C SER A 58 -3.97 -2.39 8.09
N LEU A 59 -4.32 -1.20 7.59
CA LEU A 59 -3.83 -0.68 6.32
C LEU A 59 -2.65 0.24 6.62
N LYS A 60 -1.49 -0.03 6.03
CA LYS A 60 -0.26 0.75 6.27
C LYS A 60 0.37 1.28 4.99
N ASP A 61 1.07 2.39 5.12
CA ASP A 61 2.01 2.94 4.13
C ASP A 61 3.40 3.09 4.77
N SER A 62 4.30 3.87 4.14
CA SER A 62 5.67 4.08 4.65
C SER A 62 5.76 4.92 5.93
N ALA A 63 4.72 5.68 6.28
CA ALA A 63 4.74 6.68 7.36
C ALA A 63 3.67 6.44 8.43
N ALA A 64 2.57 5.77 8.09
CA ALA A 64 1.40 5.63 8.93
C ALA A 64 0.69 4.28 8.76
N GLN A 65 -0.15 3.96 9.74
CA GLN A 65 -1.07 2.82 9.70
C GLN A 65 -2.41 3.18 10.33
N VAL A 66 -3.47 2.52 9.89
CA VAL A 66 -4.82 2.70 10.41
C VAL A 66 -5.55 1.36 10.54
N ARG A 67 -6.33 1.20 11.61
CA ARG A 67 -7.18 0.01 11.81
C ARG A 67 -8.39 0.05 10.88
N CYS A 68 -8.69 -1.09 10.29
CA CYS A 68 -9.77 -1.27 9.35
C CYS A 68 -10.69 -2.41 9.82
N ALA A 69 -11.99 -2.20 9.64
CA ALA A 69 -13.01 -3.22 9.81
C ALA A 69 -13.81 -3.35 8.53
N MET A 70 -14.06 -4.59 8.11
CA MET A 70 -14.89 -4.91 6.95
C MET A 70 -15.98 -5.87 7.40
N PHE A 71 -17.24 -5.47 7.23
CA PHE A 71 -18.35 -6.30 7.69
C PHE A 71 -18.58 -7.50 6.76
N ARG A 72 -19.21 -8.54 7.32
CA ARG A 72 -19.44 -9.83 6.66
C ARG A 72 -20.06 -9.74 5.28
N GLN A 73 -20.99 -8.80 5.07
CA GLN A 73 -21.66 -8.65 3.77
C GLN A 73 -20.65 -8.22 2.70
N GLN A 74 -19.75 -7.29 3.05
CA GLN A 74 -18.73 -6.78 2.16
C GLN A 74 -17.61 -7.80 1.96
N SER A 75 -17.16 -8.47 3.02
CA SER A 75 -16.10 -9.47 2.92
C SER A 75 -16.49 -10.65 2.03
N ARG A 76 -17.77 -11.04 2.00
CA ARG A 76 -18.30 -12.08 1.11
C ARG A 76 -18.32 -11.71 -0.36
N MET A 77 -18.29 -10.42 -0.69
CA MET A 77 -18.25 -9.94 -2.08
C MET A 77 -16.83 -9.91 -2.65
N LEU A 78 -15.81 -10.22 -1.84
CA LEU A 78 -14.43 -10.26 -2.30
C LEU A 78 -14.23 -11.44 -3.25
N GLY A 79 -13.80 -11.14 -4.48
CA GLY A 79 -13.41 -12.15 -5.47
C GLY A 79 -12.03 -12.78 -5.20
N PHE A 80 -11.37 -12.40 -4.11
CA PHE A 80 -10.05 -12.91 -3.74
C PHE A 80 -9.94 -13.05 -2.22
N ARG A 81 -8.94 -13.81 -1.77
CA ARG A 81 -8.63 -13.97 -0.35
C ARG A 81 -7.52 -12.98 0.05
N PRO A 82 -7.80 -11.96 0.88
CA PRO A 82 -6.77 -11.03 1.31
C PRO A 82 -5.72 -11.73 2.19
N THR A 83 -4.46 -11.34 2.03
CA THR A 83 -3.33 -11.84 2.83
C THR A 83 -2.46 -10.70 3.32
N ASP A 84 -1.79 -10.88 4.45
CA ASP A 84 -0.80 -9.94 4.94
C ASP A 84 0.33 -9.73 3.91
N GLY A 85 0.85 -8.50 3.84
CA GLY A 85 1.85 -8.10 2.85
C GLY A 85 1.27 -7.71 1.48
N GLN A 86 -0.04 -7.90 1.27
CA GLN A 86 -0.67 -7.59 0.00
C GLN A 86 -1.01 -6.10 -0.10
N GLN A 87 -0.63 -5.49 -1.23
CA GLN A 87 -1.06 -4.12 -1.53
C GLN A 87 -2.48 -4.13 -2.09
N VAL A 88 -3.36 -3.33 -1.47
CA VAL A 88 -4.79 -3.26 -1.80
C VAL A 88 -5.23 -1.81 -1.99
N LEU A 89 -6.25 -1.65 -2.83
CA LEU A 89 -7.02 -0.42 -2.97
C LEU A 89 -8.35 -0.65 -2.26
N VAL A 90 -8.65 0.17 -1.26
CA VAL A 90 -9.87 0.06 -0.46
C VAL A 90 -10.73 1.29 -0.60
N ARG A 91 -12.04 1.09 -0.63
CA ARG A 91 -13.04 2.15 -0.48
C ARG A 91 -13.60 2.11 0.93
N ALA A 92 -13.46 3.19 1.69
CA ALA A 92 -13.77 3.18 3.11
C ALA A 92 -14.34 4.50 3.63
N ARG A 93 -15.08 4.42 4.74
CA ARG A 93 -15.57 5.57 5.50
C ARG A 93 -14.73 5.73 6.77
N VAL A 94 -14.39 6.97 7.08
CA VAL A 94 -13.70 7.31 8.32
C VAL A 94 -14.69 7.23 9.48
N SER A 95 -14.30 6.58 10.57
CA SER A 95 -15.13 6.45 11.77
C SER A 95 -14.25 6.33 13.02
N LEU A 96 -14.89 6.23 14.18
CA LEU A 96 -14.24 6.06 15.47
C LEU A 96 -14.97 4.98 16.27
N TYR A 97 -14.22 4.02 16.80
CA TYR A 97 -14.76 2.95 17.62
C TYR A 97 -15.05 3.47 19.03
N GLU A 98 -16.29 3.87 19.28
CA GLU A 98 -16.70 4.61 20.49
C GLU A 98 -16.26 3.96 21.81
N THR A 99 -16.34 2.64 21.91
CA THR A 99 -16.00 1.90 23.13
C THR A 99 -14.52 2.03 23.50
N ARG A 100 -13.64 2.17 22.50
CA ARG A 100 -12.18 2.28 22.71
C ARG A 100 -11.59 3.65 22.37
N GLY A 101 -12.37 4.54 21.76
CA GLY A 101 -11.89 5.83 21.27
C GLY A 101 -10.90 5.70 20.11
N GLU A 102 -10.90 4.59 19.38
CA GLU A 102 -9.90 4.32 18.36
C GLU A 102 -10.36 4.80 16.98
N PHE A 103 -9.50 5.51 16.27
CA PHE A 103 -9.70 5.88 14.87
C PHE A 103 -9.70 4.63 13.98
N GLN A 104 -10.68 4.52 13.09
CA GLN A 104 -10.81 3.36 12.22
C GLN A 104 -11.41 3.70 10.86
N LEU A 105 -11.20 2.80 9.91
CA LEU A 105 -11.85 2.80 8.62
C LEU A 105 -12.86 1.67 8.52
N ILE A 106 -14.09 1.99 8.12
CA ILE A 106 -15.10 0.99 7.75
C ILE A 106 -14.98 0.76 6.25
N VAL A 107 -14.45 -0.40 5.88
CA VAL A 107 -14.15 -0.75 4.49
C VAL A 107 -15.39 -1.34 3.83
N GLU A 108 -15.80 -0.72 2.73
CA GLU A 108 -16.95 -1.13 1.92
C GLU A 108 -16.56 -1.98 0.71
N HIS A 109 -15.37 -1.74 0.17
CA HIS A 109 -14.84 -2.43 -0.99
C HIS A 109 -13.32 -2.57 -0.89
N MET A 110 -12.77 -3.66 -1.44
CA MET A 110 -11.33 -3.90 -1.50
C MET A 110 -11.01 -4.66 -2.78
N GLU A 111 -9.94 -4.24 -3.45
CA GLU A 111 -9.35 -4.91 -4.61
C GLU A 111 -7.82 -4.90 -4.52
N VAL A 112 -7.16 -5.75 -5.30
CA VAL A 112 -5.68 -5.86 -5.29
C VAL A 112 -5.09 -4.64 -6.00
N ALA A 113 -4.23 -3.88 -5.33
CA ALA A 113 -3.61 -2.67 -5.90
C ALA A 113 -2.40 -2.96 -6.83
N GLY A 114 -2.10 -4.23 -7.09
CA GLY A 114 -0.87 -4.68 -7.75
C GLY A 114 -0.87 -4.65 -9.28
N GLU A 115 -1.97 -5.01 -9.96
CA GLU A 115 -1.93 -5.05 -11.43
C GLU A 115 -1.96 -3.65 -12.04
N GLY A 116 -2.80 -2.74 -11.53
CA GLY A 116 -3.05 -1.46 -12.19
C GLY A 116 -1.89 -0.46 -12.14
N ALA A 117 -1.15 -0.35 -11.02
CA ALA A 117 -0.10 0.64 -10.87
C ALA A 117 1.20 0.22 -11.58
N LEU A 118 1.62 -1.02 -11.37
CA LEU A 118 2.80 -1.58 -12.04
C LEU A 118 2.58 -1.69 -13.55
N ARG A 119 1.38 -2.11 -13.98
CA ARG A 119 1.03 -2.14 -15.41
C ARG A 119 0.99 -0.75 -16.02
N ARG A 120 0.45 0.26 -15.32
CA ARG A 120 0.48 1.65 -15.80
C ARG A 120 1.91 2.18 -15.92
N ALA A 121 2.76 1.98 -14.91
CA ALA A 121 4.15 2.38 -14.97
C ALA A 121 4.90 1.69 -16.12
N PHE A 122 4.64 0.39 -16.31
CA PHE A 122 5.18 -0.39 -17.42
C PHE A 122 4.71 0.13 -18.78
N GLU A 123 3.40 0.38 -18.97
CA GLU A 123 2.87 0.89 -20.24
C GLU A 123 3.38 2.31 -20.55
N VAL A 124 3.47 3.20 -19.55
CA VAL A 124 4.06 4.54 -19.71
C VAL A 124 5.53 4.43 -20.12
N LEU A 125 6.31 3.59 -19.44
CA LEU A 125 7.71 3.39 -19.77
C LEU A 125 7.88 2.78 -21.17
N LYS A 126 7.06 1.78 -21.51
CA LYS A 126 7.05 1.14 -22.83
C LYS A 126 6.72 2.14 -23.94
N GLN A 127 5.69 2.97 -23.76
CA GLN A 127 5.32 4.01 -24.72
C GLN A 127 6.42 5.05 -24.88
N LYS A 128 7.06 5.48 -23.79
CA LYS A 128 8.20 6.39 -23.82
C LYS A 128 9.36 5.80 -24.63
N LEU A 129 9.80 4.57 -24.29
CA LEU A 129 10.90 3.89 -24.99
C LEU A 129 10.56 3.60 -26.47
N ALA A 130 9.27 3.35 -26.78
CA ALA A 130 8.81 3.22 -28.16
C ALA A 130 8.83 4.54 -28.91
N GLY A 131 8.44 5.66 -28.29
CA GLY A 131 8.54 6.99 -28.87
C GLY A 131 9.97 7.46 -29.07
N GLU A 132 10.91 6.98 -28.25
CA GLU A 132 12.35 7.16 -28.43
C GLU A 132 12.93 6.29 -29.57
N GLY A 133 12.12 5.44 -30.22
CA GLY A 133 12.54 4.59 -31.33
C GLY A 133 13.38 3.39 -30.93
N LEU A 134 13.59 3.14 -29.62
CA LEU A 134 14.50 2.10 -29.13
C LEU A 134 14.09 0.67 -29.52
N PHE A 135 12.85 0.48 -29.96
CA PHE A 135 12.33 -0.79 -30.45
C PHE A 135 12.23 -0.89 -31.98
N ASP A 136 12.59 0.17 -32.72
CA ASP A 136 12.41 0.22 -34.16
C ASP A 136 13.23 -0.87 -34.86
N ALA A 137 12.60 -1.51 -35.83
CA ALA A 137 13.26 -2.54 -36.65
C ALA A 137 14.50 -1.99 -37.37
N ALA A 138 14.57 -0.69 -37.64
CA ALA A 138 15.74 -0.03 -38.22
C ALA A 138 16.99 -0.13 -37.33
N HIS A 139 16.85 -0.27 -36.01
CA HIS A 139 17.98 -0.44 -35.08
C HIS A 139 18.34 -1.92 -34.85
N LYS A 140 17.50 -2.86 -35.29
CA LYS A 140 17.75 -4.29 -35.08
C LYS A 140 18.83 -4.77 -36.04
N GLN A 141 19.90 -5.32 -35.47
CA GLN A 141 20.97 -5.97 -36.24
C GLN A 141 20.65 -7.45 -36.43
N ALA A 142 21.03 -8.00 -37.59
CA ALA A 142 20.95 -9.43 -37.83
C ALA A 142 21.81 -10.17 -36.81
N LEU A 143 21.26 -11.22 -36.20
CA LEU A 143 22.02 -12.04 -35.27
C LEU A 143 23.15 -12.75 -36.01
N PRO A 144 24.39 -12.67 -35.52
CA PRO A 144 25.49 -13.41 -36.13
C PRO A 144 25.25 -14.92 -35.96
N PRO A 145 25.65 -15.74 -36.94
CA PRO A 145 25.49 -17.19 -36.85
C PRO A 145 26.29 -17.80 -35.68
N LEU A 146 27.37 -17.15 -35.28
CA LEU A 146 28.13 -17.50 -34.08
C LEU A 146 28.45 -16.24 -33.27
N PRO A 147 28.00 -16.14 -32.00
CA PRO A 147 28.33 -15.01 -31.14
C PRO A 147 29.81 -15.05 -30.73
N GLN A 148 30.49 -13.90 -30.84
CA GLN A 148 31.90 -13.77 -30.43
C GLN A 148 32.06 -13.52 -28.92
N ARG A 149 31.00 -13.07 -28.26
CA ARG A 149 30.97 -12.74 -26.83
C ARG A 149 29.53 -12.74 -26.34
N ILE A 150 29.31 -13.10 -25.08
CA ILE A 150 28.01 -13.01 -24.41
C ILE A 150 28.08 -11.92 -23.34
N GLY A 151 27.18 -10.95 -23.39
CA GLY A 151 26.98 -9.97 -22.33
C GLY A 151 25.87 -10.43 -21.38
N LEU A 152 26.15 -10.50 -20.08
CA LEU A 152 25.20 -10.81 -19.02
C LEU A 152 24.93 -9.54 -18.21
N ILE A 153 23.69 -9.03 -18.26
CA ILE A 153 23.25 -7.87 -17.48
C ILE A 153 22.40 -8.41 -16.32
N THR A 154 22.98 -8.56 -15.14
CA THR A 154 22.33 -9.19 -13.98
C THR A 154 23.03 -8.83 -12.66
N SER A 155 22.46 -9.21 -11.51
CA SER A 155 23.15 -9.06 -10.21
C SER A 155 24.34 -10.02 -10.12
N PRO A 156 25.50 -9.55 -9.62
CA PRO A 156 26.69 -10.39 -9.47
C PRO A 156 26.56 -11.47 -8.40
N THR A 157 25.56 -11.38 -7.50
CA THR A 157 25.41 -12.30 -6.36
C THR A 157 24.32 -13.35 -6.52
N GLY A 158 23.51 -13.27 -7.58
CA GLY A 158 22.35 -14.16 -7.76
C GLY A 158 22.69 -15.63 -8.07
N ALA A 159 21.76 -16.54 -7.80
CA ALA A 159 21.88 -17.93 -8.24
C ALA A 159 21.90 -18.05 -9.78
N ALA A 160 21.09 -17.22 -10.46
CA ALA A 160 20.96 -17.23 -11.91
C ALA A 160 22.28 -17.00 -12.67
N ILE A 161 23.15 -16.11 -12.18
CA ILE A 161 24.46 -15.88 -12.82
C ILE A 161 25.35 -17.13 -12.71
N ARG A 162 25.30 -17.83 -11.58
CA ARG A 162 26.09 -19.05 -11.37
C ARG A 162 25.63 -20.16 -12.32
N ASP A 163 24.31 -20.34 -12.46
CA ASP A 163 23.73 -21.33 -13.37
C ASP A 163 24.11 -21.05 -14.82
N ILE A 164 23.98 -19.80 -15.27
CA ILE A 164 24.34 -19.41 -16.64
C ILE A 164 25.83 -19.65 -16.90
N LEU A 165 26.71 -19.23 -15.99
CA LEU A 165 28.15 -19.44 -16.13
C LEU A 165 28.51 -20.93 -16.14
N HIS A 166 27.85 -21.74 -15.31
CA HIS A 166 28.07 -23.19 -15.27
C HIS A 166 27.63 -23.88 -16.57
N VAL A 167 26.46 -23.49 -17.11
CA VAL A 167 25.97 -24.01 -18.40
C VAL A 167 26.89 -23.60 -19.55
N LEU A 168 27.35 -22.34 -19.58
CA LEU A 168 28.27 -21.85 -20.61
C LEU A 168 29.63 -22.53 -20.53
N ALA A 169 30.18 -22.74 -19.33
CA ALA A 169 31.44 -23.48 -19.15
C ALA A 169 31.34 -24.92 -19.66
N ARG A 170 30.17 -25.56 -19.52
CA ARG A 170 29.96 -26.94 -20.01
C ARG A 170 29.68 -27.01 -21.52
N ARG A 171 28.86 -26.09 -22.06
CA ARG A 171 28.38 -26.17 -23.45
C ARG A 171 29.24 -25.41 -24.44
N PHE A 172 29.87 -24.31 -24.02
CA PHE A 172 30.68 -23.48 -24.91
C PHE A 172 31.80 -22.72 -24.15
N PRO A 173 32.77 -23.43 -23.54
CA PRO A 173 33.76 -22.85 -22.61
C PRO A 173 34.65 -21.76 -23.23
N ALA A 174 34.83 -21.77 -24.55
CA ALA A 174 35.68 -20.81 -25.25
C ALA A 174 35.02 -19.44 -25.46
N ILE A 175 33.70 -19.29 -25.22
CA ILE A 175 33.02 -18.02 -25.47
C ILE A 175 33.29 -17.03 -24.34
N PRO A 176 33.84 -15.83 -24.63
CA PRO A 176 34.02 -14.81 -23.61
C PRO A 176 32.68 -14.34 -23.04
N VAL A 177 32.61 -14.22 -21.72
CA VAL A 177 31.42 -13.72 -21.00
C VAL A 177 31.78 -12.41 -20.32
N LEU A 178 30.99 -11.36 -20.58
CA LEU A 178 31.08 -10.07 -19.92
C LEU A 178 29.90 -9.90 -18.97
N VAL A 179 30.17 -9.68 -17.69
CA VAL A 179 29.12 -9.42 -16.69
C VAL A 179 29.02 -7.91 -16.47
N TYR A 180 27.86 -7.34 -16.74
CA TYR A 180 27.53 -5.95 -16.42
C TYR A 180 26.58 -5.94 -15.21
N PRO A 181 27.09 -5.59 -14.02
CA PRO A 181 26.32 -5.72 -12.78
C PRO A 181 25.20 -4.68 -12.71
N VAL A 182 23.97 -5.14 -12.49
CA VAL A 182 22.81 -4.26 -12.25
C VAL A 182 21.99 -4.77 -11.06
N PRO A 183 21.33 -3.87 -10.31
CA PRO A 183 20.35 -4.28 -9.31
C PRO A 183 19.17 -4.94 -10.03
N VAL A 184 18.86 -6.18 -9.66
CA VAL A 184 17.67 -6.90 -10.13
C VAL A 184 16.82 -7.24 -8.91
N GLN A 185 15.49 -7.16 -9.05
CA GLN A 185 14.59 -7.70 -8.04
C GLN A 185 14.59 -9.22 -8.17
N GLY A 186 15.07 -9.90 -7.14
CA GLY A 186 15.13 -11.35 -7.03
C GLY A 186 15.28 -11.75 -5.58
#